data_AF-U9SKL0-F1
#
_entry.id   AF-U9SKL0-F1
#
_cell.length_a   1.000
_cell.length_b   1.000
_cell.length_c   1.000
_cell.angle_alpha   90.00
_cell.angle_beta   90.00
_cell.angle_gamma   90.00
#
_symmetry.space_group_name_H-M   'P 1'
#
loop_
_entity.id
_entity.type
_entity.pdbx_description
1 polymer ?
#
loop_
_entity_poly.entity_id
_entity_poly.type
_entity_poly.pdbx_seq_one_letter_code
_entity_poly.pdbx_strand_id
1 'polypeptide(L)'
;MFNLKVLITFICLISIVSSVSSQYISSRNILSQNASSQDISPQDISFIYKEPIDGLKLYTTLLTHDYLMIWMAFEDEDPECMLPYFHLRIINKITGQTNYIDLNYTLPAEAVCPINIDFLPVANNYILLYYAKTTNGIKGKHGMIINYSGEIMSEIYLGNADGYVALSNEGFINIEKPDEKGISAWHWYSSPNIETGEVVEHNSGEFHVPNLPSYTLVDSLNFNLLDGGFGFLYILKYDETKGSPVTKDPNLQYWRIYVSFLKVKTDLPTKPSLLYETTQKLNNITLKSCTLTYYHAEGYICVMTLNNTITNNNNS
;
A
#
# COMPACT_ATOMS: atom_id res chain seq x y z
N MET A 1 -4.15 -1.01 -38.11
CA MET A 1 -4.40 -1.72 -36.85
C MET A 1 -3.70 -0.95 -35.73
N PHE A 2 -4.38 0.00 -35.10
CA PHE A 2 -3.83 0.79 -34.01
C PHE A 2 -4.45 0.30 -32.71
N ASN A 3 -3.67 -0.42 -31.91
CA ASN A 3 -4.01 -0.78 -30.55
C ASN A 3 -3.68 0.44 -29.67
N LEU A 4 -4.61 1.40 -29.60
CA LEU A 4 -4.44 2.56 -28.74
C LEU A 4 -4.80 2.14 -27.30
N LYS A 5 -3.83 1.58 -26.57
CA LYS A 5 -3.89 1.56 -25.11
C LYS A 5 -3.70 3.00 -24.64
N VAL A 6 -4.80 3.75 -24.52
CA VAL A 6 -4.74 5.06 -23.86
C VAL A 6 -4.60 4.81 -22.36
N LEU A 7 -3.38 4.90 -21.84
CA LEU A 7 -3.16 5.09 -20.42
C LEU A 7 -3.57 6.53 -20.10
N ILE A 8 -4.83 6.74 -19.72
CA ILE A 8 -5.25 8.03 -19.17
C ILE A 8 -4.82 8.04 -17.70
N THR A 9 -3.65 8.62 -17.43
CA THR A 9 -3.23 8.92 -16.06
C THR A 9 -4.06 10.08 -15.55
N PHE A 10 -5.10 9.78 -14.76
CA PHE A 10 -5.86 10.82 -14.05
C PHE A 10 -5.10 11.20 -12.77
N ILE A 11 -4.51 12.39 -12.73
CA ILE A 11 -3.90 12.94 -11.52
C ILE A 11 -5.04 13.56 -10.70
N CYS A 12 -5.59 12.81 -9.76
CA CYS A 12 -6.52 13.37 -8.78
C CYS A 12 -5.70 13.93 -7.62
N LEU A 13 -5.49 15.25 -7.61
CA LEU A 13 -4.88 15.98 -6.49
C LEU A 13 -5.93 16.14 -5.38
N ILE A 14 -5.89 15.27 -4.38
CA ILE A 14 -6.70 15.45 -3.16
C ILE A 14 -5.91 16.39 -2.25
N SER A 15 -6.19 17.69 -2.35
CA SER A 15 -5.66 18.69 -1.41
C SER A 15 -6.55 18.71 -0.16
N ILE A 16 -6.05 18.15 0.94
CA ILE A 16 -6.74 18.21 2.23
C ILE A 16 -6.38 19.54 2.89
N VAL A 17 -7.19 20.57 2.64
CA VAL A 17 -7.09 21.83 3.41
C VAL A 17 -7.68 21.57 4.78
N SER A 18 -6.82 21.22 5.74
CA SER A 18 -7.15 21.31 7.16
C SER A 18 -7.35 22.78 7.52
N SER A 19 -8.58 23.16 7.82
CA SER A 19 -8.95 24.49 8.30
C SER A 19 -8.29 24.80 9.65
N VAL A 20 -7.08 25.36 9.62
CA VAL A 20 -6.54 26.15 10.74
C VAL A 20 -6.72 27.61 10.39
N SER A 21 -7.59 28.26 11.17
CA SER A 21 -7.97 29.67 11.11
C SER A 21 -6.79 30.60 10.88
N SER A 22 -6.89 31.43 9.84
CA SER A 22 -5.99 32.54 9.59
C SER A 22 -6.11 33.58 10.71
N GLN A 23 -5.04 33.75 11.49
CA GLN A 23 -4.74 35.04 12.12
C GLN A 23 -3.29 35.41 11.82
N TYR A 24 -3.16 36.31 10.83
CA TYR A 24 -2.17 37.39 10.73
C TYR A 24 -0.99 37.33 11.71
N ILE A 25 0.23 37.15 11.19
CA ILE A 25 1.33 38.09 11.49
C ILE A 25 2.05 38.44 10.18
N SER A 26 2.11 39.75 9.98
CA SER A 26 2.62 40.52 8.87
C SER A 26 4.15 40.50 8.75
N SER A 27 4.59 40.82 7.54
CA SER A 27 5.95 41.00 7.03
C SER A 27 6.94 41.83 7.86
N ARG A 28 8.22 41.48 7.70
CA ARG A 28 9.49 42.27 7.67
C ARG A 28 10.49 42.07 8.82
N ASN A 29 11.70 41.69 8.38
CA ASN A 29 13.04 42.02 8.86
C ASN A 29 13.43 41.71 10.31
N ILE A 30 14.25 40.67 10.50
CA ILE A 30 15.54 40.81 11.21
C ILE A 30 16.62 40.07 10.41
N LEU A 31 17.61 40.84 9.96
CA LEU A 31 18.87 40.42 9.38
C LEU A 31 19.81 39.88 10.48
N SER A 32 20.71 38.96 10.11
CA SER A 32 21.96 38.57 10.84
C SER A 32 21.73 37.60 12.02
N GLN A 33 22.26 36.37 12.03
CA GLN A 33 23.68 36.04 12.08
C GLN A 33 23.93 34.54 11.80
N ASN A 34 25.12 34.28 11.28
CA ASN A 34 25.66 33.00 10.83
C ASN A 34 25.44 31.82 11.77
N ALA A 35 24.89 30.74 11.23
CA ALA A 35 25.32 29.38 11.54
C ALA A 35 25.47 28.66 10.19
N SER A 36 26.65 28.08 9.96
CA SER A 36 27.03 27.41 8.72
C SER A 36 26.08 26.26 8.39
N SER A 37 25.09 26.53 7.53
CA SER A 37 24.44 25.48 6.76
C SER A 37 25.40 25.10 5.64
N GLN A 38 26.03 23.93 5.74
CA GLN A 38 26.62 23.32 4.57
C GLN A 38 25.47 23.01 3.61
N ASP A 39 25.28 23.87 2.62
CA ASP A 39 24.45 23.60 1.46
C ASP A 39 25.01 22.35 0.77
N ILE A 40 24.35 21.22 0.97
CA ILE A 40 24.61 20.02 0.18
C ILE A 40 23.98 20.27 -1.18
N SER A 41 24.81 20.37 -2.21
CA SER A 41 24.38 20.57 -3.58
C SER A 41 23.52 19.38 -4.03
N PRO A 42 22.44 19.57 -4.83
CA PRO A 42 21.66 18.46 -5.41
C PRO A 42 22.47 17.57 -6.36
N GLN A 43 23.72 17.94 -6.66
CA GLN A 43 24.65 17.13 -7.45
C GLN A 43 25.49 16.17 -6.60
N ASP A 44 25.36 16.19 -5.28
CA ASP A 44 26.11 15.29 -4.41
C ASP A 44 25.40 13.95 -4.26
N ILE A 45 26.02 12.98 -4.92
CA ILE A 45 25.88 11.52 -4.84
C ILE A 45 24.82 10.85 -5.74
N SER A 46 25.08 10.85 -7.04
CA SER A 46 24.61 9.77 -7.91
C SER A 46 25.43 8.50 -7.64
N PHE A 47 24.95 7.58 -6.81
CA PHE A 47 25.54 6.25 -6.73
C PHE A 47 25.17 5.47 -8.00
N ILE A 48 26.16 5.13 -8.82
CA ILE A 48 25.98 4.09 -9.85
C ILE A 48 25.97 2.76 -9.11
N TYR A 49 24.78 2.18 -8.95
CA TYR A 49 24.64 0.83 -8.44
C TYR A 49 25.24 -0.15 -9.45
N LYS A 50 26.29 -0.85 -9.03
CA LYS A 50 26.77 -2.05 -9.71
C LYS A 50 26.44 -3.22 -8.80
N GLU A 51 25.71 -4.19 -9.35
CA GLU A 51 25.35 -5.42 -8.64
C GLU A 51 26.66 -6.11 -8.19
N PRO A 52 26.90 -6.27 -6.87
CA PRO A 52 28.21 -6.68 -6.37
C PRO A 52 28.47 -8.18 -6.53
N ILE A 53 27.44 -8.98 -6.81
CA ILE A 53 27.51 -10.43 -6.96
C ILE A 53 26.77 -10.79 -8.25
N ASP A 54 27.46 -11.46 -9.17
CA ASP A 54 26.87 -11.90 -10.43
C ASP A 54 25.72 -12.88 -10.16
N GLY A 55 24.55 -12.62 -10.77
CA GLY A 55 23.36 -13.46 -10.66
C GLY A 55 22.37 -13.07 -9.56
N LEU A 56 22.75 -12.19 -8.62
CA LEU A 56 21.76 -11.54 -7.75
C LEU A 56 20.94 -10.56 -8.57
N LYS A 57 19.67 -10.40 -8.19
CA LYS A 57 18.79 -9.36 -8.71
C LYS A 57 18.25 -8.51 -7.58
N LEU A 58 18.25 -7.20 -7.78
CA LEU A 58 17.54 -6.25 -6.95
C LEU A 58 16.05 -6.63 -6.88
N TYR A 59 15.57 -6.91 -5.69
CA TYR A 59 14.17 -7.18 -5.43
C TYR A 59 13.43 -5.92 -4.98
N THR A 60 13.92 -5.25 -3.92
CA THR A 60 13.41 -3.93 -3.52
C THR A 60 14.39 -3.17 -2.63
N THR A 61 14.11 -1.89 -2.43
CA THR A 61 14.90 -0.97 -1.61
C THR A 61 14.03 -0.35 -0.54
N LEU A 62 14.50 -0.38 0.70
CA LEU A 62 13.85 0.28 1.81
C LEU A 62 14.74 1.38 2.39
N LEU A 63 14.16 2.57 2.58
CA LEU A 63 14.81 3.71 3.18
C LEU A 63 14.29 3.87 4.62
N THR A 64 15.19 3.77 5.59
CA THR A 64 14.93 4.16 6.99
C THR A 64 15.57 5.53 7.26
N HIS A 65 15.44 6.06 8.47
CA HIS A 65 16.09 7.33 8.82
C HIS A 65 17.61 7.27 8.60
N ASP A 66 18.25 6.24 9.16
CA ASP A 66 19.71 6.13 9.20
C ASP A 66 20.30 5.20 8.13
N TYR A 67 19.50 4.31 7.56
CA TYR A 67 19.98 3.25 6.67
C TYR A 67 19.23 3.16 5.34
N LEU A 68 19.96 2.83 4.28
CA LEU A 68 19.42 2.28 3.03
C LEU A 68 19.60 0.76 3.07
N MET A 69 18.48 0.04 2.99
CA MET A 69 18.44 -1.41 2.93
C MET A 69 18.14 -1.84 1.49
N ILE A 70 18.99 -2.69 0.93
CA ILE A 70 18.85 -3.22 -0.43
C ILE A 70 18.69 -4.73 -0.31
N TRP A 71 17.57 -5.23 -0.83
CA TRP A 71 17.21 -6.63 -0.77
C TRP A 71 17.40 -7.26 -2.13
N MET A 72 18.12 -8.36 -2.15
CA MET A 72 18.54 -9.05 -3.35
C MET A 72 18.32 -10.55 -3.19
N ALA A 73 18.01 -11.23 -4.29
CA ALA A 73 17.86 -12.68 -4.34
C ALA A 73 18.39 -13.19 -5.70
N PHE A 74 18.77 -14.46 -5.76
CA PHE A 74 19.05 -15.11 -7.04
C PHE A 74 17.75 -15.38 -7.78
N GLU A 75 17.75 -15.23 -9.11
CA GLU A 75 16.66 -15.78 -9.92
C GLU A 75 16.77 -17.30 -9.96
N ASP A 76 15.70 -17.98 -9.56
CA ASP A 76 15.55 -19.42 -9.77
C ASP A 76 14.95 -19.66 -11.17
N GLU A 77 15.39 -20.72 -11.84
CA GLU A 77 14.87 -21.13 -13.15
C GLU A 77 13.43 -21.66 -13.04
N ASP A 78 13.01 -22.10 -11.85
CA ASP A 78 11.65 -22.56 -11.55
C ASP A 78 11.03 -21.72 -10.41
N PRO A 79 10.35 -20.59 -10.70
CA PRO A 79 9.98 -19.59 -9.69
C PRO A 79 8.73 -19.98 -8.87
N GLU A 80 8.46 -21.28 -8.67
CA GLU A 80 7.30 -21.71 -7.88
C GLU A 80 7.38 -21.24 -6.43
N CYS A 81 8.60 -20.95 -5.92
CA CYS A 81 8.81 -20.42 -4.59
C CYS A 81 10.04 -19.51 -4.54
N MET A 82 9.90 -18.33 -3.93
CA MET A 82 11.07 -17.55 -3.54
C MET A 82 11.79 -18.33 -2.43
N LEU A 83 12.98 -18.85 -2.74
CA LEU A 83 13.82 -19.60 -1.80
C LEU A 83 14.03 -18.76 -0.52
N PRO A 84 14.22 -19.39 0.64
CA PRO A 84 14.38 -18.70 1.91
C PRO A 84 15.76 -18.04 2.07
N TYR A 85 16.42 -17.74 0.95
CA TYR A 85 17.76 -17.19 0.88
C TYR A 85 17.72 -15.77 0.34
N PHE A 86 17.86 -14.79 1.24
CA PHE A 86 17.88 -13.37 0.91
C PHE A 86 19.22 -12.76 1.27
N HIS A 87 19.67 -11.86 0.40
CA HIS A 87 20.82 -11.02 0.67
C HIS A 87 20.35 -9.62 1.01
N LEU A 88 20.57 -9.22 2.25
CA LEU A 88 20.32 -7.89 2.74
C LEU A 88 21.64 -7.12 2.80
N ARG A 89 21.69 -6.02 2.06
CA ARG A 89 22.76 -5.03 2.18
C ARG A 89 22.24 -3.82 2.94
N ILE A 90 22.89 -3.48 4.06
CA ILE A 90 22.55 -2.31 4.88
C ILE A 90 23.65 -1.27 4.71
N ILE A 91 23.28 -0.08 4.24
CA ILE A 91 24.19 1.04 4.04
C ILE A 91 23.82 2.13 5.02
N ASN A 92 24.72 2.49 5.94
CA ASN A 92 24.55 3.64 6.80
C ASN A 92 24.67 4.92 5.95
N LYS A 93 23.64 5.77 6.00
CA LYS A 93 23.57 6.98 5.16
C LYS A 93 24.58 8.05 5.56
N ILE A 94 24.98 8.10 6.82
CA ILE A 94 25.90 9.10 7.37
C ILE A 94 27.35 8.67 7.11
N THR A 95 27.69 7.43 7.41
CA THR A 95 29.08 6.93 7.34
C THR A 95 29.41 6.26 6.01
N GLY A 96 28.41 5.89 5.21
CA GLY A 96 28.57 5.08 4.00
C GLY A 96 28.94 3.61 4.27
N GLN A 97 29.08 3.22 5.54
CA GLN A 97 29.45 1.86 5.91
C GLN A 97 28.39 0.87 5.42
N THR A 98 28.86 -0.18 4.73
CA THR A 98 28.02 -1.25 4.19
C THR A 98 28.21 -2.53 4.99
N ASN A 99 27.10 -3.11 5.46
CA ASN A 99 27.04 -4.45 6.03
C ASN A 99 26.25 -5.38 5.09
N TYR A 100 26.65 -6.63 5.04
CA TYR A 100 25.97 -7.68 4.27
C TYR A 100 25.47 -8.75 5.22
N ILE A 101 24.22 -9.17 5.03
CA ILE A 101 23.55 -10.17 5.83
C ILE A 101 22.93 -11.18 4.87
N ASP A 102 23.31 -12.43 5.04
CA ASP A 102 22.72 -13.56 4.33
C ASP A 102 21.68 -14.18 5.25
N LEU A 103 20.42 -14.13 4.84
CA LEU A 103 19.30 -14.67 5.59
C LEU A 103 18.95 -16.02 4.99
N ASN A 104 19.08 -17.07 5.79
CA ASN A 104 18.65 -18.41 5.43
C ASN A 104 17.62 -18.89 6.47
N TYR A 105 16.40 -19.16 6.03
CA TYR A 105 15.32 -19.65 6.89
C TYR A 105 14.57 -20.81 6.24
N THR A 106 13.44 -21.24 6.80
CA THR A 106 12.58 -22.23 6.13
C THR A 106 11.14 -21.88 6.43
N LEU A 107 10.30 -21.77 5.40
CA LEU A 107 8.87 -21.54 5.59
C LEU A 107 8.20 -22.80 6.18
N PRO A 108 7.13 -22.64 6.97
CA PRO A 108 6.30 -23.77 7.38
C PRO A 108 5.73 -24.53 6.17
N ALA A 109 5.47 -25.82 6.32
CA ALA A 109 4.98 -26.66 5.22
C ALA A 109 3.63 -26.21 4.65
N GLU A 110 2.82 -25.51 5.45
CA GLU A 110 1.51 -24.98 5.07
C GLU A 110 1.58 -23.60 4.39
N ALA A 111 2.78 -23.03 4.27
CA ALA A 111 2.99 -21.76 3.59
C ALA A 111 2.71 -21.91 2.09
N VAL A 112 1.87 -21.03 1.57
CA VAL A 112 1.73 -20.81 0.13
C VAL A 112 2.86 -19.88 -0.26
N CYS A 113 3.79 -20.39 -1.06
CA CYS A 113 4.96 -19.68 -1.51
C CYS A 113 4.59 -18.32 -2.13
N PRO A 114 5.05 -17.20 -1.53
CA PRO A 114 4.87 -15.89 -2.13
C PRO A 114 5.85 -15.71 -3.30
N ILE A 115 5.32 -15.36 -4.49
CA ILE A 115 6.12 -14.92 -5.64
C ILE A 115 6.71 -13.51 -5.39
N ASN A 116 6.03 -12.73 -4.55
CA ASN A 116 6.49 -11.44 -4.05
C ASN A 116 6.45 -11.43 -2.52
N ILE A 117 7.62 -11.41 -1.86
CA ILE A 117 7.73 -11.17 -0.43
C ILE A 117 7.65 -9.67 -0.15
N ASP A 118 6.72 -9.26 0.69
CA ASP A 118 6.76 -7.96 1.34
C ASP A 118 7.44 -8.13 2.71
N PHE A 119 8.31 -7.20 3.06
CA PHE A 119 9.01 -7.23 4.35
C PHE A 119 9.07 -5.86 4.99
N LEU A 120 9.13 -5.83 6.32
CA LEU A 120 9.23 -4.60 7.09
C LEU A 120 10.17 -4.77 8.28
N PRO A 121 11.06 -3.81 8.55
CA PRO A 121 11.86 -3.80 9.78
C PRO A 121 10.93 -3.49 10.95
N VAL A 122 10.93 -4.36 11.97
CA VAL A 122 10.08 -4.20 13.17
C VAL A 122 10.85 -3.56 14.32
N ALA A 123 12.13 -3.91 14.44
CA ALA A 123 13.04 -3.37 15.45
C ALA A 123 14.49 -3.48 14.95
N ASN A 124 15.45 -2.98 15.74
CA ASN A 124 16.87 -3.12 15.42
C ASN A 124 17.21 -4.63 15.30
N ASN A 125 17.63 -5.04 14.11
CA ASN A 125 18.02 -6.40 13.74
C ASN A 125 16.89 -7.42 13.52
N TYR A 126 15.62 -6.99 13.46
CA TYR A 126 14.49 -7.89 13.20
C TYR A 126 13.65 -7.44 12.01
N ILE A 127 13.19 -8.41 11.24
CA ILE A 127 12.34 -8.23 10.06
C ILE A 127 11.06 -9.04 10.22
N LEU A 128 9.97 -8.50 9.72
CA LEU A 128 8.72 -9.23 9.50
C LEU A 128 8.62 -9.57 8.02
N LEU A 129 8.46 -10.85 7.72
CA LEU A 129 8.23 -11.35 6.35
C LEU A 129 6.78 -11.79 6.22
N TYR A 130 6.08 -11.25 5.23
CA TYR A 130 4.71 -11.64 4.97
C TYR A 130 4.63 -12.88 4.08
N TYR A 131 3.75 -13.80 4.45
CA TYR A 131 3.41 -14.95 3.63
C TYR A 131 1.96 -15.37 3.85
N ALA A 132 1.42 -16.15 2.93
CA ALA A 132 0.10 -16.74 3.09
C ALA A 132 0.22 -18.17 3.59
N LYS A 133 -0.68 -18.61 4.46
CA LYS A 133 -0.76 -19.98 4.98
C LYS A 133 -2.15 -20.52 4.76
N THR A 134 -2.28 -21.75 4.27
CA THR A 134 -3.59 -22.38 4.12
C THR A 134 -3.81 -23.38 5.25
N THR A 135 -4.74 -23.10 6.15
CA THR A 135 -5.10 -24.01 7.26
C THR A 135 -6.55 -24.44 7.08
N ASN A 136 -6.80 -25.74 6.97
CA ASN A 136 -8.14 -26.30 6.76
C ASN A 136 -8.91 -25.69 5.57
N GLY A 137 -8.20 -25.35 4.49
CA GLY A 137 -8.78 -24.72 3.29
C GLY A 137 -9.02 -23.21 3.42
N ILE A 138 -8.72 -22.59 4.57
CA ILE A 138 -8.81 -21.14 4.78
C ILE A 138 -7.41 -20.53 4.60
N LYS A 139 -7.31 -19.54 3.71
CA LYS A 139 -6.05 -18.83 3.43
C LYS A 139 -5.90 -17.62 4.34
N GLY A 140 -4.94 -17.67 5.26
CA GLY A 140 -4.57 -16.58 6.16
C GLY A 140 -3.32 -15.84 5.70
N LYS A 141 -3.19 -14.57 6.07
CA LYS A 141 -1.94 -13.81 6.00
C LYS A 141 -1.21 -13.97 7.33
N HIS A 142 0.07 -14.30 7.25
CA HIS A 142 0.95 -14.51 8.39
C HIS A 142 2.21 -13.68 8.23
N GLY A 143 2.81 -13.31 9.36
CA GLY A 143 4.06 -12.61 9.45
C GLY A 143 5.07 -13.47 10.20
N MET A 144 6.26 -13.65 9.65
CA MET A 144 7.36 -14.36 10.32
C MET A 144 8.39 -13.34 10.78
N ILE A 145 8.68 -13.30 12.07
CA ILE A 145 9.70 -12.44 12.65
C ILE A 145 11.03 -13.18 12.63
N ILE A 146 12.01 -12.64 11.92
CA ILE A 146 13.36 -13.23 11.80
C ILE A 146 14.39 -12.19 12.23
N ASN A 147 15.45 -12.64 12.90
CA ASN A 147 16.61 -11.79 13.18
C ASN A 147 17.62 -11.77 12.01
N TYR A 148 18.61 -10.89 12.07
CA TYR A 148 19.68 -10.80 11.06
C TYR A 148 20.66 -12.00 11.05
N SER A 149 20.47 -13.00 11.91
CA SER A 149 21.18 -14.28 11.84
C SER A 149 20.37 -15.37 11.12
N GLY A 150 19.17 -15.05 10.62
CA GLY A 150 18.27 -16.01 9.96
C GLY A 150 17.44 -16.85 10.93
N GLU A 151 17.53 -16.60 12.23
CA GLU A 151 16.75 -17.33 13.24
C GLU A 151 15.32 -16.79 13.28
N ILE A 152 14.36 -17.72 13.19
CA ILE A 152 12.93 -17.43 13.32
C ILE A 152 12.63 -17.23 14.81
N MET A 153 12.18 -16.03 15.15
CA MET A 153 11.82 -15.67 16.53
C MET A 153 10.39 -16.07 16.84
N SER A 154 9.45 -15.71 15.97
CA SER A 154 8.03 -15.95 16.16
C SER A 154 7.24 -15.85 14.85
N GLU A 155 6.00 -16.33 14.88
CA GLU A 155 5.02 -16.24 13.79
C GLU A 155 3.77 -15.53 14.32
N ILE A 156 3.22 -14.59 13.53
CA ILE A 156 2.01 -13.84 13.87
C ILE A 156 0.95 -14.01 12.79
N TYR A 157 -0.30 -14.15 13.22
CA TYR A 157 -1.45 -14.09 12.31
C TYR A 157 -1.84 -12.63 12.07
N LEU A 158 -1.99 -12.26 10.80
CA LEU A 158 -2.23 -10.88 10.38
C LEU A 158 -3.62 -10.67 9.75
N GLY A 159 -4.43 -11.73 9.70
CA GLY A 159 -5.78 -11.68 9.15
C GLY A 159 -5.94 -12.47 7.85
N ASN A 160 -6.93 -12.08 7.05
CA ASN A 160 -7.22 -12.73 5.77
C ASN A 160 -6.08 -12.52 4.76
N ALA A 161 -5.75 -13.54 3.97
CA ALA A 161 -4.72 -13.46 2.93
C ALA A 161 -4.95 -12.31 1.93
N ASP A 162 -6.21 -12.03 1.61
CA ASP A 162 -6.62 -10.99 0.66
C ASP A 162 -6.88 -9.64 1.33
N GLY A 163 -6.74 -9.57 2.66
CA GLY A 163 -6.85 -8.33 3.44
C GLY A 163 -5.63 -7.42 3.29
N TYR A 164 -5.81 -6.16 3.65
CA TYR A 164 -4.75 -5.16 3.69
C TYR A 164 -4.13 -5.12 5.10
N VAL A 165 -2.80 -5.12 5.16
CA VAL A 165 -2.05 -5.00 6.42
C VAL A 165 -1.08 -3.86 6.28
N ALA A 166 -1.05 -2.98 7.27
CA ALA A 166 -0.07 -1.90 7.35
C ALA A 166 0.48 -1.80 8.77
N LEU A 167 1.81 -1.77 8.87
CA LEU A 167 2.51 -1.53 10.14
C LEU A 167 2.74 -0.04 10.36
N SER A 168 2.80 0.32 11.63
CA SER A 168 3.23 1.59 12.18
C SER A 168 4.13 1.32 13.39
N ASN A 169 4.78 2.35 13.91
CA ASN A 169 5.59 2.19 15.13
C ASN A 169 4.75 1.83 16.36
N GLU A 170 3.46 2.16 16.36
CA GLU A 170 2.54 1.89 17.48
C GLU A 170 1.87 0.50 17.37
N GLY A 171 2.02 -0.19 16.22
CA GLY A 171 1.44 -1.50 15.97
C GLY A 171 1.00 -1.67 14.52
N PHE A 172 -0.06 -2.43 14.26
CA PHE A 172 -0.52 -2.64 12.89
C PHE A 172 -2.02 -2.63 12.76
N ILE A 173 -2.50 -2.32 11.55
CA ILE A 173 -3.89 -2.52 11.19
C ILE A 173 -4.01 -3.72 10.25
N ASN A 174 -5.06 -4.48 10.42
CA ASN A 174 -5.61 -5.40 9.43
C ASN A 174 -6.95 -4.83 8.96
N ILE A 175 -7.14 -4.70 7.65
CA ILE A 175 -8.41 -4.31 7.01
C ILE A 175 -8.81 -5.44 6.08
N GLU A 176 -9.94 -6.08 6.37
CA GLU A 176 -10.44 -7.18 5.55
C GLU A 176 -10.94 -6.70 4.19
N LYS A 177 -10.94 -7.61 3.21
CA LYS A 177 -11.60 -7.32 1.94
C LYS A 177 -13.11 -7.16 2.18
N PRO A 178 -13.79 -6.22 1.49
CA PRO A 178 -15.24 -6.06 1.64
C PRO A 178 -16.00 -7.36 1.37
N ASP A 179 -17.01 -7.62 2.20
CA ASP A 179 -17.98 -8.70 1.99
C ASP A 179 -18.97 -8.37 0.85
N GLU A 180 -19.91 -9.28 0.59
CA GLU A 180 -20.94 -9.09 -0.44
C GLU A 180 -21.86 -7.88 -0.19
N LYS A 181 -21.94 -7.40 1.06
CA LYS A 181 -22.70 -6.21 1.45
C LYS A 181 -21.87 -4.93 1.36
N GLY A 182 -20.59 -5.03 1.02
CA GLY A 182 -19.65 -3.91 0.97
C GLY A 182 -19.21 -3.45 2.36
N ILE A 183 -19.17 -4.35 3.34
CA ILE A 183 -18.68 -4.11 4.69
C ILE A 183 -17.26 -4.67 4.79
N SER A 184 -16.33 -3.87 5.28
CA SER A 184 -14.94 -4.28 5.52
C SER A 184 -14.60 -4.02 6.98
N ALA A 185 -14.33 -5.09 7.71
CA ALA A 185 -13.89 -5.00 9.10
C ALA A 185 -12.43 -4.55 9.17
N TRP A 186 -12.10 -3.74 10.15
CA TRP A 186 -10.73 -3.36 10.46
C TRP A 186 -10.42 -3.59 11.94
N HIS A 187 -9.19 -3.98 12.21
CA HIS A 187 -8.69 -4.28 13.55
C HIS A 187 -7.31 -3.65 13.72
N TRP A 188 -7.15 -2.87 14.79
CA TRP A 188 -5.89 -2.28 15.22
C TRP A 188 -5.28 -3.12 16.33
N TYR A 189 -4.03 -3.51 16.13
CA TYR A 189 -3.24 -4.29 17.07
C TYR A 189 -2.01 -3.52 17.52
N SER A 190 -1.48 -3.89 18.69
CA SER A 190 -0.17 -3.45 19.16
C SER A 190 0.95 -3.97 18.26
N SER A 191 2.14 -3.40 18.41
CA SER A 191 3.36 -4.00 17.84
C SER A 191 3.54 -5.42 18.37
N PRO A 192 3.92 -6.39 17.53
CA PRO A 192 4.11 -7.76 17.96
C PRO A 192 5.30 -7.87 18.91
N ASN A 193 5.13 -8.65 19.98
CA ASN A 193 6.26 -9.06 20.79
C ASN A 193 7.20 -9.94 19.96
N ILE A 194 8.48 -9.59 19.88
CA ILE A 194 9.44 -10.24 18.97
C ILE A 194 9.61 -11.73 19.31
N GLU A 195 9.68 -12.07 20.59
CA GLU A 195 9.99 -13.43 21.06
C GLU A 195 8.78 -14.35 21.02
N THR A 196 7.59 -13.81 21.30
CA THR A 196 6.37 -14.62 21.45
C THR A 196 5.38 -14.47 20.30
N GLY A 197 5.51 -13.41 19.50
CA GLY A 197 4.53 -13.04 18.49
C GLY A 197 3.22 -12.47 19.06
N GLU A 198 3.11 -12.33 20.39
CA GLU A 198 1.87 -11.86 21.02
C GLU A 198 1.54 -10.42 20.61
N VAL A 199 0.26 -10.19 20.34
CA VAL A 199 -0.32 -8.90 19.93
C VAL A 199 -1.59 -8.65 20.73
N VAL A 200 -1.88 -7.38 21.01
CA VAL A 200 -3.08 -6.95 21.73
C VAL A 200 -3.96 -6.14 20.78
N GLU A 201 -5.23 -6.52 20.62
CA GLU A 201 -6.20 -5.70 19.88
C GLU A 201 -6.52 -4.45 20.71
N HIS A 202 -6.27 -3.28 20.12
CA HIS A 202 -6.58 -1.99 20.72
C HIS A 202 -7.97 -1.52 20.34
N ASN A 203 -8.40 -1.77 19.10
CA ASN A 203 -9.65 -1.26 18.58
C ASN A 203 -10.10 -1.99 17.31
N SER A 204 -11.39 -1.90 16.99
CA SER A 204 -11.93 -2.43 15.74
C SER A 204 -13.19 -1.70 15.31
N GLY A 205 -13.54 -1.86 14.03
CA GLY A 205 -14.73 -1.26 13.46
C GLY A 205 -14.93 -1.66 12.01
N GLU A 206 -15.79 -0.92 11.31
CA GLU A 206 -16.22 -1.27 9.97
C GLU A 206 -16.18 -0.07 9.02
N PHE A 207 -15.71 -0.31 7.81
CA PHE A 207 -15.97 0.55 6.66
C PHE A 207 -17.25 0.09 5.96
N HIS A 208 -18.09 1.05 5.60
CA HIS A 208 -19.31 0.79 4.85
C HIS A 208 -19.26 1.50 3.50
N VAL A 209 -19.40 0.72 2.43
CA VAL A 209 -19.66 1.24 1.09
C VAL A 209 -20.99 2.01 1.08
N PRO A 210 -21.12 3.12 0.32
CA PRO A 210 -22.40 3.81 0.15
C PRO A 210 -23.53 2.87 -0.27
N ASN A 211 -24.63 2.90 0.46
CA ASN A 211 -25.83 2.13 0.11
C ASN A 211 -26.51 2.74 -1.12
N LEU A 212 -26.14 2.25 -2.30
CA LEU A 212 -26.69 2.63 -3.59
C LEU A 212 -27.36 1.41 -4.24
N PRO A 213 -28.70 1.29 -4.19
CA PRO A 213 -29.41 0.06 -4.60
C PRO A 213 -29.13 -0.42 -6.02
N SER A 214 -28.84 0.51 -6.94
CA SER A 214 -28.57 0.23 -8.36
C SER A 214 -27.07 0.09 -8.66
N TYR A 215 -26.21 -0.02 -7.65
CA TYR A 215 -24.76 -0.16 -7.84
C TYR A 215 -24.24 -1.40 -7.11
N THR A 216 -23.19 -1.99 -7.67
CA THR A 216 -22.45 -3.11 -7.09
C THR A 216 -21.01 -2.72 -6.84
N LEU A 217 -20.45 -3.17 -5.72
CA LEU A 217 -19.02 -3.05 -5.45
C LEU A 217 -18.26 -4.00 -6.38
N VAL A 218 -17.27 -3.45 -7.08
CA VAL A 218 -16.42 -4.20 -8.02
C VAL A 218 -15.02 -4.39 -7.47
N ASP A 219 -14.46 -3.35 -6.85
CA ASP A 219 -13.08 -3.36 -6.36
C ASP A 219 -12.88 -2.34 -5.23
N SER A 220 -11.80 -2.48 -4.48
CA SER A 220 -11.43 -1.58 -3.38
C SER A 220 -9.92 -1.51 -3.17
N LEU A 221 -9.41 -0.36 -2.72
CA LEU A 221 -7.98 -0.18 -2.44
C LEU A 221 -7.77 0.57 -1.12
N ASN A 222 -6.90 0.04 -0.26
CA ASN A 222 -6.45 0.69 0.97
C ASN A 222 -5.09 1.38 0.75
N PHE A 223 -4.84 2.47 1.49
CA PHE A 223 -3.55 3.17 1.49
C PHE A 223 -3.29 3.91 2.81
N ASN A 224 -2.01 4.12 3.13
CA ASN A 224 -1.57 4.79 4.36
C ASN A 224 -1.70 6.31 4.27
N LEU A 225 -2.16 6.94 5.35
CA LEU A 225 -2.22 8.38 5.52
C LEU A 225 -0.96 8.93 6.23
N LEU A 226 -0.71 10.23 6.05
CA LEU A 226 0.43 10.98 6.59
C LEU A 226 0.44 11.01 8.12
N ASP A 227 -0.77 11.13 8.68
CA ASP A 227 -0.98 11.15 10.12
C ASP A 227 -0.88 9.75 10.75
N GLY A 228 -0.65 8.70 9.93
CA GLY A 228 -0.64 7.29 10.32
C GLY A 228 -2.00 6.59 10.17
N GLY A 229 -3.02 7.30 9.67
CA GLY A 229 -4.35 6.74 9.42
C GLY A 229 -4.40 5.95 8.11
N PHE A 230 -5.61 5.63 7.65
CA PHE A 230 -5.81 4.87 6.42
C PHE A 230 -6.91 5.49 5.55
N GLY A 231 -6.68 5.50 4.25
CA GLY A 231 -7.69 5.78 3.24
C GLY A 231 -8.18 4.48 2.63
N PHE A 232 -9.50 4.42 2.37
CA PHE A 232 -10.14 3.29 1.72
C PHE A 232 -10.97 3.76 0.53
N LEU A 233 -10.62 3.27 -0.65
CA LEU A 233 -11.28 3.55 -1.92
C LEU A 233 -12.20 2.40 -2.31
N TYR A 234 -13.34 2.75 -2.88
CA TYR A 234 -14.34 1.80 -3.37
C TYR A 234 -14.69 2.12 -4.82
N ILE A 235 -14.79 1.10 -5.66
CA ILE A 235 -15.26 1.21 -7.04
C ILE A 235 -16.64 0.57 -7.14
N LEU A 236 -17.63 1.41 -7.44
CA LEU A 236 -19.02 1.00 -7.67
C LEU A 236 -19.34 1.05 -9.16
N LYS A 237 -20.02 0.01 -9.65
CA LYS A 237 -20.53 -0.07 -11.02
C LYS A 237 -22.05 -0.12 -10.99
N TYR A 238 -22.68 0.62 -11.91
CA TYR A 238 -24.12 0.56 -12.09
C TYR A 238 -24.55 -0.83 -12.55
N ASP A 239 -25.55 -1.39 -11.88
CA ASP A 239 -26.15 -2.68 -12.17
C ASP A 239 -27.35 -2.47 -13.11
N GLU A 240 -27.12 -2.73 -14.40
CA GLU A 240 -28.13 -2.64 -15.45
C GLU A 240 -29.33 -3.57 -15.23
N THR A 241 -29.19 -4.62 -14.41
CA THR A 241 -30.26 -5.58 -14.11
C THR A 241 -31.15 -5.15 -12.94
N LYS A 242 -30.62 -4.32 -12.03
CA LYS A 242 -31.35 -3.76 -10.86
C LYS A 242 -31.93 -2.38 -11.13
N GLY A 243 -31.49 -1.72 -12.18
CA GLY A 243 -32.07 -0.48 -12.66
C GLY A 243 -33.51 -0.66 -13.14
N SER A 244 -34.38 0.31 -12.88
CA SER A 244 -35.68 0.36 -13.56
C SER A 244 -35.45 0.37 -15.08
N PRO A 245 -36.20 -0.42 -15.88
CA PRO A 245 -36.07 -0.44 -17.35
C PRO A 245 -36.48 0.90 -18.01
N VAL A 246 -36.91 1.87 -17.20
CA VAL A 246 -37.37 3.18 -17.63
C VAL A 246 -36.19 4.15 -17.64
N THR A 247 -35.90 4.62 -18.84
CA THR A 247 -35.01 5.71 -19.26
C THR A 247 -33.52 5.42 -19.37
N LYS A 248 -33.05 5.43 -20.64
CA LYS A 248 -31.68 5.77 -21.03
C LYS A 248 -31.40 7.21 -20.58
N ASP A 249 -31.21 7.43 -19.28
CA ASP A 249 -30.77 8.73 -18.77
C ASP A 249 -29.35 8.97 -19.32
N PRO A 250 -29.14 9.98 -20.19
CA PRO A 250 -27.81 10.28 -20.72
C PRO A 250 -26.83 10.73 -19.63
N ASN A 251 -27.32 11.09 -18.43
CA ASN A 251 -26.52 11.46 -17.27
C ASN A 251 -26.29 10.30 -16.29
N LEU A 252 -26.69 9.08 -16.65
CA LEU A 252 -26.45 7.89 -15.84
C LEU A 252 -24.95 7.69 -15.62
N GLN A 253 -24.53 7.71 -14.36
CA GLN A 253 -23.14 7.50 -13.96
C GLN A 253 -22.89 5.99 -13.86
N TYR A 254 -22.24 5.41 -14.87
CA TYR A 254 -21.96 3.97 -14.93
C TYR A 254 -20.96 3.52 -13.86
N TRP A 255 -20.05 4.40 -13.49
CA TRP A 255 -19.01 4.13 -12.50
C TRP A 255 -18.94 5.26 -11.49
N ARG A 256 -18.76 4.91 -10.23
CA ARG A 256 -18.53 5.85 -9.13
C ARG A 256 -17.40 5.34 -8.25
N ILE A 257 -16.49 6.23 -7.89
CA ILE A 257 -15.40 5.95 -6.96
C ILE A 257 -15.61 6.79 -5.71
N TYR A 258 -15.64 6.14 -4.56
CA TYR A 258 -15.76 6.78 -3.26
C TYR A 258 -14.48 6.60 -2.45
N VAL A 259 -14.23 7.50 -1.52
CA VAL A 259 -13.15 7.41 -0.54
C VAL A 259 -13.67 7.58 0.87
N SER A 260 -13.16 6.81 1.83
CA SER A 260 -13.32 6.99 3.27
C SER A 260 -11.97 7.04 3.95
N PHE A 261 -11.90 7.64 5.13
CA PHE A 261 -10.69 7.78 5.90
C PHE A 261 -10.92 7.27 7.32
N LEU A 262 -9.93 6.58 7.88
CA LEU A 262 -9.82 6.26 9.29
C LEU A 262 -8.61 7.02 9.82
N LYS A 263 -8.82 8.04 10.65
CA LYS A 263 -7.72 8.80 11.24
C LYS A 263 -7.12 8.04 12.42
N VAL A 264 -5.85 8.31 12.71
CA VAL A 264 -5.19 7.77 13.91
C VAL A 264 -5.97 8.14 15.16
N LYS A 265 -6.15 7.15 16.05
CA LYS A 265 -6.84 7.30 17.35
C LYS A 265 -8.31 7.71 17.21
N THR A 266 -8.93 7.47 16.06
CA THR A 266 -10.39 7.58 15.88
C THR A 266 -10.99 6.20 15.66
N ASP A 267 -12.13 5.97 16.29
CA ASP A 267 -12.81 4.66 16.24
C ASP A 267 -13.83 4.58 15.09
N LEU A 268 -13.97 5.66 14.33
CA LEU A 268 -15.03 5.83 13.34
C LEU A 268 -14.47 6.34 12.02
N PRO A 269 -14.60 5.56 10.94
CA PRO A 269 -14.33 6.03 9.60
C PRO A 269 -15.21 7.22 9.23
N THR A 270 -14.66 8.11 8.40
CA THR A 270 -15.44 9.19 7.79
C THR A 270 -16.50 8.62 6.86
N LYS A 271 -17.63 9.31 6.74
CA LYS A 271 -18.62 9.02 5.70
C LYS A 271 -17.97 9.01 4.30
N PRO A 272 -18.27 8.03 3.43
CA PRO A 272 -17.69 8.00 2.10
C PRO A 272 -18.00 9.24 1.28
N SER A 273 -16.98 9.79 0.63
CA SER A 273 -17.06 10.97 -0.24
C SER A 273 -16.84 10.56 -1.69
N LEU A 274 -17.63 11.11 -2.62
CA LEU A 274 -17.51 10.83 -4.05
C LEU A 274 -16.24 11.50 -4.59
N LEU A 275 -15.37 10.73 -5.22
CA LEU A 275 -14.11 11.19 -5.79
C LEU A 275 -14.18 11.32 -7.32
N TYR A 276 -14.83 10.36 -7.98
CA TYR A 276 -14.91 10.29 -9.43
C TYR A 276 -16.23 9.64 -9.84
N GLU A 277 -16.81 10.14 -10.93
CA GLU A 277 -17.91 9.49 -11.61
C GLU A 277 -17.81 9.68 -13.12
N THR A 278 -18.38 8.75 -13.88
CA THR A 278 -18.40 8.84 -15.33
C THR A 278 -19.66 8.22 -15.92
N THR A 279 -20.18 8.86 -16.95
CA THR A 279 -21.26 8.36 -17.81
C THR A 279 -20.74 7.42 -18.91
N GLN A 280 -19.42 7.27 -19.05
CA GLN A 280 -18.84 6.36 -20.02
C GLN A 280 -18.96 4.91 -19.54
N LYS A 281 -19.48 4.04 -20.41
CA LYS A 281 -19.52 2.60 -20.17
C LYS A 281 -18.15 1.99 -20.43
N LEU A 282 -17.28 2.06 -19.42
CA LEU A 282 -15.97 1.40 -19.42
C LEU A 282 -16.13 -0.10 -19.15
N ASN A 283 -15.22 -0.92 -19.70
CA ASN A 283 -15.20 -2.37 -19.44
C ASN A 283 -14.74 -2.65 -18.01
N ASN A 284 -13.69 -1.95 -17.56
CA ASN A 284 -13.11 -2.13 -16.24
C ASN A 284 -12.43 -0.86 -15.74
N ILE A 285 -12.47 -0.62 -14.43
CA ILE A 285 -11.67 0.36 -13.72
C ILE A 285 -10.89 -0.41 -12.66
N THR A 286 -9.57 -0.22 -12.61
CA THR A 286 -8.72 -0.83 -11.57
C THR A 286 -7.91 0.23 -10.86
N LEU A 287 -7.84 0.16 -9.54
CA LEU A 287 -6.96 0.97 -8.72
C LEU A 287 -5.61 0.27 -8.62
N LYS A 288 -4.51 0.99 -8.88
CA LYS A 288 -3.15 0.42 -8.89
C LYS A 288 -2.41 0.73 -7.61
N SER A 289 -2.34 2.00 -7.24
CA SER A 289 -1.64 2.44 -6.04
C SER A 289 -2.09 3.85 -5.68
N CYS A 290 -1.91 4.21 -4.41
CA CYS A 290 -1.97 5.59 -3.95
C CYS A 290 -0.65 5.88 -3.24
N THR A 291 0.10 6.86 -3.75
CA THR A 291 1.37 7.27 -3.19
C THR A 291 1.30 8.70 -2.70
N LEU A 292 1.98 8.93 -1.59
CA LEU A 292 2.12 10.25 -1.01
C LEU A 292 3.12 11.06 -1.84
N THR A 293 2.81 12.33 -2.09
CA THR A 293 3.74 13.24 -2.75
C THR A 293 4.11 14.41 -1.87
N TYR A 294 5.42 14.69 -1.77
CA TYR A 294 5.97 15.81 -1.00
C TYR A 294 6.43 16.99 -1.86
N TYR A 295 6.58 16.80 -3.18
CA TYR A 295 7.38 17.70 -3.99
C TYR A 295 6.71 19.03 -4.35
N HIS A 296 5.36 19.14 -4.32
CA HIS A 296 4.66 20.37 -4.72
C HIS A 296 3.36 20.70 -3.94
N ALA A 297 2.78 19.75 -3.20
CA ALA A 297 1.67 19.94 -2.26
C ALA A 297 1.53 18.68 -1.39
N GLU A 298 1.15 18.83 -0.11
CA GLU A 298 0.81 17.68 0.74
C GLU A 298 -0.49 17.04 0.22
N GLY A 299 -0.41 15.81 -0.27
CA GLY A 299 -1.55 15.10 -0.83
C GLY A 299 -1.19 13.73 -1.42
N TYR A 300 -2.21 13.02 -1.90
CA TYR A 300 -2.08 11.69 -2.47
C TYR A 300 -2.25 11.72 -3.99
N ILE A 301 -1.38 11.00 -4.69
CA ILE A 301 -1.57 10.65 -6.09
C ILE A 301 -1.99 9.18 -6.16
N CYS A 302 -3.23 8.96 -6.59
CA CYS A 302 -3.73 7.63 -6.87
C CYS A 302 -3.68 7.35 -8.38
N VAL A 303 -3.08 6.22 -8.75
CA VAL A 303 -3.01 5.74 -10.14
C VAL A 303 -4.16 4.77 -10.36
N MET A 304 -5.01 5.08 -11.33
CA MET A 304 -6.08 4.20 -11.79
C MET A 304 -5.93 3.88 -13.26
N THR A 305 -6.36 2.70 -13.67
CA THR A 305 -6.43 2.29 -15.08
C THR A 305 -7.89 2.18 -15.51
N LEU A 306 -8.25 2.93 -16.56
CA LEU A 306 -9.56 2.88 -17.20
C LEU A 306 -9.45 2.05 -18.48
N ASN A 307 -10.11 0.89 -18.52
CA ASN A 307 -10.12 0.03 -19.69
C ASN A 307 -11.43 0.20 -20.48
N ASN A 308 -11.29 0.69 -21.72
CA ASN A 308 -12.39 0.85 -22.66
C ASN A 308 -12.12 0.08 -23.97
N THR A 309 -11.54 -1.11 -23.90
CA THR A 309 -11.21 -1.87 -25.12
C THR A 309 -12.50 -2.18 -25.90
N ILE A 310 -12.68 -1.48 -27.02
CA ILE A 310 -13.73 -1.73 -27.99
C ILE A 310 -13.27 -2.92 -28.84
N THR A 311 -13.83 -4.11 -28.61
CA THR A 311 -13.74 -5.20 -29.59
C THR A 311 -14.61 -4.84 -30.78
N ASN A 312 -14.02 -4.18 -31.79
CA ASN A 312 -14.64 -4.07 -33.10
C ASN A 312 -14.69 -5.48 -33.71
N ASN A 313 -15.82 -6.17 -33.54
CA ASN A 313 -16.18 -7.30 -34.39
C ASN A 313 -16.55 -6.75 -35.78
N ASN A 314 -15.58 -6.23 -36.52
CA ASN A 314 -15.73 -6.01 -37.96
C ASN A 314 -15.48 -7.33 -38.69
N ASN A 315 -16.38 -8.29 -38.49
CA ASN A 315 -16.58 -9.44 -39.37
C ASN A 315 -18.09 -9.66 -39.46
N SER A 316 -18.73 -8.88 -40.31
CA SER A 316 -20.09 -9.10 -40.83
C SER A 316 -20.11 -8.64 -42.27
#